data_AF-A0A7W1UW89-F1
#
_entry.id   AF-A0A7W1UW89-F1
#
_cell.length_a   1.000
_cell.length_b   1.000
_cell.length_c   1.000
_cell.angle_alpha   90.00
_cell.angle_beta   90.00
_cell.angle_gamma   90.00
#
_symmetry.space_group_name_H-M   'P 1'
#
loop_
_entity.id
_entity.type
_entity.pdbx_description
1 polymer ?
#
loop_
_entity_poly.entity_id
_entity_poly.type
_entity_poly.pdbx_seq_one_letter_code
_entity_poly.pdbx_strand_id
1 'polypeptide(L)'
;PIAAWKAYTHSPTGWFLDDHDPDATQVGEDFLARVEEIGVPIVAVHKGLSGGNRYASPVDIGPAAAAHPAVSFLTYHSGFEAGVTEGPYDADGAGVDRLVRTVADAGIRPGSNVYAELGSTWRMLMASPDEAAHVFGKLLIAVGEDNVLWGTDSIWYGSPQDQIQAFRSFEITAEFQERFGYPALTADIKTKILGANAARLYGVDPLTAPCRFEPAERSSLRQAGELDHRTYGPVRRRDIIATFLDEHPWIRPFR
;
A
#
# COMPACT_ATOMS: atom_id res chain seq x y z
N PRO A 1 10.43 -2.48 22.79
CA PRO A 1 9.56 -1.37 23.23
C PRO A 1 8.37 -1.26 22.28
N ILE A 2 7.26 -0.65 22.71
CA ILE A 2 6.14 -0.34 21.81
C ILE A 2 6.61 0.71 20.79
N ALA A 3 6.31 0.51 19.50
CA ALA A 3 6.77 1.38 18.41
C ALA A 3 5.64 2.00 17.59
N ALA A 4 4.41 1.48 17.70
CA ALA A 4 3.20 2.03 17.08
C ALA A 4 1.95 1.42 17.70
N TRP A 5 0.82 2.06 17.45
CA TRP A 5 -0.52 1.61 17.80
C TRP A 5 -1.22 1.05 16.58
N LYS A 6 -1.89 -0.09 16.73
CA LYS A 6 -2.69 -0.69 15.67
C LYS A 6 -4.17 -0.50 15.99
N ALA A 7 -4.93 0.09 15.06
CA ALA A 7 -6.33 0.39 15.24
C ALA A 7 -7.21 -0.21 14.13
N TYR A 8 -8.41 -0.59 14.54
CA TYR A 8 -9.51 -1.04 13.68
C TYR A 8 -10.74 -0.23 14.06
N THR A 9 -11.05 0.80 13.28
CA THR A 9 -12.18 1.70 13.55
C THR A 9 -13.55 1.03 13.33
N HIS A 10 -13.56 -0.10 12.64
CA HIS A 10 -14.77 -0.84 12.27
C HIS A 10 -15.09 -2.02 13.20
N SER A 11 -14.31 -2.28 14.26
CA SER A 11 -14.49 -3.43 15.15
C SER A 11 -14.03 -3.13 16.59
N PRO A 12 -14.78 -3.53 17.65
CA PRO A 12 -16.12 -4.15 17.63
C PRO A 12 -17.27 -3.14 17.50
N THR A 13 -17.13 -1.93 18.05
CA THR A 13 -18.05 -0.80 17.87
C THR A 13 -17.44 0.19 16.89
N GLY A 14 -18.24 0.78 16.02
CA GLY A 14 -17.76 1.71 15.00
C GLY A 14 -17.47 3.11 15.53
N TRP A 15 -16.33 3.66 15.13
CA TRP A 15 -15.86 5.02 15.49
C TRP A 15 -15.05 5.65 14.35
N PHE A 16 -14.74 6.93 14.47
CA PHE A 16 -13.88 7.68 13.57
C PHE A 16 -12.75 8.36 14.36
N LEU A 17 -11.59 8.54 13.74
CA LEU A 17 -10.42 9.14 14.39
C LEU A 17 -10.65 10.58 14.82
N ASP A 18 -11.46 11.34 14.08
CA ASP A 18 -11.77 12.76 14.30
C ASP A 18 -13.13 12.98 15.00
N ASP A 19 -13.81 11.89 15.40
CA ASP A 19 -15.13 11.91 16.06
C ASP A 19 -16.20 12.79 15.36
N HIS A 20 -16.10 13.02 14.04
CA HIS A 20 -17.00 13.95 13.34
C HIS A 20 -18.48 13.54 13.32
N ASP A 21 -18.76 12.25 13.47
CA ASP A 21 -20.11 11.68 13.40
C ASP A 21 -20.66 11.48 14.82
N PRO A 22 -21.66 12.26 15.25
CA PRO A 22 -22.19 12.20 16.62
C PRO A 22 -22.95 10.90 16.93
N ASP A 23 -23.35 10.14 15.91
CA ASP A 23 -24.02 8.84 16.08
C ASP A 23 -23.03 7.67 16.18
N ALA A 24 -21.74 7.92 15.92
CA ALA A 24 -20.66 6.95 16.13
C ALA A 24 -20.16 6.97 17.58
N THR A 25 -19.40 5.94 17.98
CA THR A 25 -18.74 5.95 19.29
C THR A 25 -17.70 7.08 19.32
N GLN A 26 -17.85 8.02 20.26
CA GLN A 26 -16.95 9.16 20.44
C GLN A 26 -15.73 8.71 21.27
N VAL A 27 -14.62 8.42 20.60
CA VAL A 27 -13.40 7.87 21.24
C VAL A 27 -12.12 8.20 20.47
N GLY A 28 -12.23 8.73 19.26
CA GLY A 28 -11.08 9.01 18.40
C GLY A 28 -10.15 10.06 18.98
N GLU A 29 -10.70 11.19 19.41
CA GLU A 29 -9.92 12.29 20.00
C GLU A 29 -9.25 11.85 21.31
N ASP A 30 -9.97 11.15 22.18
CA ASP A 30 -9.42 10.61 23.42
C ASP A 30 -8.29 9.60 23.15
N PHE A 31 -8.44 8.76 22.12
CA PHE A 31 -7.40 7.83 21.69
C PHE A 31 -6.16 8.56 21.18
N LEU A 32 -6.31 9.54 20.29
CA LEU A 32 -5.20 10.29 19.70
C LEU A 32 -4.47 11.13 20.75
N ALA A 33 -5.20 11.82 21.63
CA ALA A 33 -4.62 12.55 22.76
C ALA A 33 -3.79 11.62 23.66
N ARG A 34 -4.26 10.40 23.89
CA ARG A 34 -3.53 9.41 24.69
C ARG A 34 -2.28 8.89 23.98
N VAL A 35 -2.34 8.70 22.67
CA VAL A 35 -1.17 8.32 21.84
C VAL A 35 -0.07 9.39 21.94
N GLU A 36 -0.45 10.67 21.89
CA GLU A 36 0.47 11.80 22.05
C GLU A 36 1.05 11.86 23.47
N GLU A 37 0.22 11.69 24.50
CA GLU A 37 0.67 11.70 25.90
C GLU A 37 1.69 10.58 26.21
N ILE A 38 1.48 9.38 25.65
CA ILE A 38 2.40 8.26 25.83
C ILE A 38 3.73 8.49 25.08
N GLY A 39 3.73 9.33 24.04
CA GLY A 39 4.93 9.67 23.28
C GLY A 39 5.34 8.61 22.26
N VAL A 40 4.39 7.80 21.77
CA VAL A 40 4.60 6.86 20.65
C VAL A 40 3.64 7.24 19.51
N PRO A 41 3.93 8.31 18.75
CA PRO A 41 2.95 8.99 17.92
C PRO A 41 2.83 8.36 16.52
N ILE A 42 2.69 7.04 16.46
CA ILE A 42 2.51 6.30 15.20
C ILE A 42 1.26 5.45 15.32
N VAL A 43 0.27 5.71 14.46
CA VAL A 43 -1.01 5.01 14.43
C VAL A 43 -1.16 4.32 13.08
N ALA A 44 -1.14 2.99 13.08
CA ALA A 44 -1.45 2.14 11.94
C ALA A 44 -2.93 1.73 12.00
N VAL A 45 -3.72 2.18 11.03
CA VAL A 45 -5.18 2.06 11.05
C VAL A 45 -5.70 1.49 9.73
N HIS A 46 -6.61 0.51 9.82
CA HIS A 46 -7.17 -0.14 8.62
C HIS A 46 -8.27 0.73 8.02
N LYS A 47 -7.96 1.30 6.86
CA LYS A 47 -8.80 2.26 6.15
C LYS A 47 -8.76 1.95 4.65
N GLY A 48 -9.67 1.09 4.22
CA GLY A 48 -9.66 0.40 2.92
C GLY A 48 -10.03 -1.06 3.12
N LEU A 49 -10.31 -1.78 2.03
CA LEU A 49 -10.90 -3.12 2.02
C LEU A 49 -12.08 -3.21 3.00
N SER A 50 -12.92 -2.18 2.97
CA SER A 50 -13.94 -1.94 4.00
C SER A 50 -15.09 -2.93 3.96
N GLY A 51 -15.30 -3.61 2.82
CA GLY A 51 -16.51 -4.41 2.59
C GLY A 51 -17.78 -3.57 2.71
N GLY A 52 -17.71 -2.26 2.46
CA GLY A 52 -18.82 -1.31 2.62
C GLY A 52 -19.00 -0.78 4.04
N ASN A 53 -18.14 -1.15 5.00
CA ASN A 53 -18.20 -0.61 6.35
C ASN A 53 -17.69 0.84 6.40
N ARG A 54 -18.58 1.80 6.66
CA ARG A 54 -18.24 3.24 6.65
C ARG A 54 -17.11 3.62 7.62
N TYR A 55 -16.94 2.92 8.74
CA TYR A 55 -15.90 3.22 9.72
C TYR A 55 -14.49 2.85 9.21
N ALA A 56 -14.39 1.94 8.24
CA ALA A 56 -13.15 1.64 7.53
C ALA A 56 -12.91 2.57 6.33
N SER A 57 -13.76 3.57 6.10
CA SER A 57 -13.49 4.62 5.11
C SER A 57 -12.38 5.56 5.60
N PRO A 58 -11.43 5.99 4.76
CA PRO A 58 -10.33 6.88 5.16
C PRO A 58 -10.75 8.33 5.40
N VAL A 59 -12.04 8.67 5.28
CA VAL A 59 -12.54 10.06 5.25
C VAL A 59 -12.13 10.92 6.45
N ASP A 60 -11.91 10.30 7.60
CA ASP A 60 -11.48 10.90 8.87
C ASP A 60 -9.96 11.08 9.00
N ILE A 61 -9.16 10.52 8.08
CA ILE A 61 -7.68 10.58 8.16
C ILE A 61 -7.16 12.00 7.99
N GLY A 62 -7.66 12.75 7.00
CA GLY A 62 -7.23 14.13 6.76
C GLY A 62 -7.49 15.04 7.96
N PRO A 63 -8.74 15.15 8.44
CA PRO A 63 -9.07 15.93 9.64
C PRO A 63 -8.26 15.53 10.87
N ALA A 64 -8.16 14.23 11.17
CA ALA A 64 -7.38 13.75 12.30
C ALA A 64 -5.88 14.10 12.18
N ALA A 65 -5.32 13.98 10.96
CA ALA A 65 -3.94 14.36 10.69
C ALA A 65 -3.68 15.87 10.82
N ALA A 66 -4.67 16.71 10.50
CA ALA A 66 -4.58 18.15 10.67
C ALA A 66 -4.68 18.56 12.14
N ALA A 67 -5.55 17.89 12.92
CA ALA A 67 -5.73 18.14 14.34
C ALA A 67 -4.53 17.66 15.19
N HIS A 68 -3.92 16.54 14.81
CA HIS A 68 -2.80 15.92 15.52
C HIS A 68 -1.53 15.85 14.64
N PRO A 69 -0.87 17.00 14.36
CA PRO A 69 0.29 17.06 13.47
C PRO A 69 1.51 16.30 14.00
N ALA A 70 1.56 15.97 15.30
CA ALA A 70 2.61 15.16 15.89
C ALA A 70 2.45 13.65 15.61
N VAL A 71 1.24 13.21 15.28
CA VAL A 71 0.91 11.80 15.03
C VAL A 71 1.08 11.46 13.55
N SER A 72 1.82 10.39 13.27
CA SER A 72 1.92 9.77 11.95
C SER A 72 0.82 8.74 11.74
N PHE A 73 0.00 8.92 10.72
CA PHE A 73 -1.13 8.07 10.36
C PHE A 73 -0.77 7.14 9.21
N LEU A 74 -0.65 5.85 9.51
CA LEU A 74 -0.38 4.80 8.54
C LEU A 74 -1.70 4.21 8.09
N THR A 75 -2.16 4.63 6.93
CA THR A 75 -3.44 4.25 6.34
C THR A 75 -3.28 2.89 5.65
N TYR A 76 -3.53 1.81 6.39
CA TYR A 76 -3.44 0.45 5.85
C TYR A 76 -4.47 0.25 4.75
N HIS A 77 -3.98 -0.28 3.62
CA HIS A 77 -4.69 -0.44 2.34
C HIS A 77 -4.97 0.87 1.58
N SER A 78 -4.55 2.03 2.08
CA SER A 78 -4.58 3.31 1.35
C SER A 78 -5.95 3.73 0.81
N GLY A 79 -7.06 3.30 1.43
CA GLY A 79 -8.42 3.55 0.95
C GLY A 79 -8.87 2.63 -0.20
N PHE A 80 -8.03 1.72 -0.69
CA PHE A 80 -8.35 0.80 -1.79
C PHE A 80 -9.57 -0.06 -1.47
N GLU A 81 -10.36 -0.42 -2.49
CA GLU A 81 -11.53 -1.29 -2.35
C GLU A 81 -11.56 -2.34 -3.47
N ALA A 82 -11.71 -3.61 -3.10
CA ALA A 82 -11.70 -4.73 -4.04
C ALA A 82 -12.79 -4.67 -5.12
N GLY A 83 -13.89 -3.98 -4.86
CA GLY A 83 -15.04 -3.86 -5.77
C GLY A 83 -15.05 -2.57 -6.60
N VAL A 84 -13.98 -1.77 -6.56
CA VAL A 84 -13.87 -0.50 -7.28
C VAL A 84 -12.75 -0.62 -8.31
N THR A 85 -13.05 -0.29 -9.56
CA THR A 85 -12.01 -0.14 -10.60
C THR A 85 -11.30 1.19 -10.41
N GLU A 86 -9.98 1.14 -10.24
CA GLU A 86 -9.17 2.34 -10.02
C GLU A 86 -8.84 3.03 -11.35
N GLY A 87 -9.01 4.35 -11.38
CA GLY A 87 -8.78 5.18 -12.56
C GLY A 87 -8.05 6.49 -12.21
N PRO A 88 -8.00 7.43 -13.17
CA PRO A 88 -7.58 8.80 -12.90
C PRO A 88 -8.34 9.38 -11.71
N TYR A 89 -7.72 10.29 -10.97
CA TYR A 89 -8.33 10.86 -9.77
C TYR A 89 -9.69 11.49 -10.09
N ASP A 90 -10.72 11.07 -9.36
CA ASP A 90 -12.05 11.65 -9.39
C ASP A 90 -12.41 12.17 -7.98
N ALA A 91 -12.82 13.43 -7.90
CA ALA A 91 -13.21 14.05 -6.63
C ALA A 91 -14.45 13.36 -6.01
N ASP A 92 -15.34 12.81 -6.83
CA ASP A 92 -16.50 12.03 -6.39
C ASP A 92 -16.21 10.52 -6.37
N GLY A 93 -14.96 10.15 -6.65
CA GLY A 93 -14.48 8.78 -6.76
C GLY A 93 -14.49 7.99 -5.45
N ALA A 94 -14.50 6.67 -5.61
CA ALA A 94 -14.38 5.67 -4.54
C ALA A 94 -12.93 5.15 -4.45
N GLY A 95 -12.71 4.09 -3.67
CA GLY A 95 -11.36 3.50 -3.53
C GLY A 95 -10.35 4.49 -2.97
N VAL A 96 -9.15 4.51 -3.57
CA VAL A 96 -8.02 5.36 -3.17
C VAL A 96 -8.32 6.85 -3.28
N ASP A 97 -9.22 7.27 -4.16
CA ASP A 97 -9.58 8.69 -4.32
C ASP A 97 -10.10 9.31 -3.01
N ARG A 98 -10.73 8.51 -2.15
CA ARG A 98 -11.21 8.98 -0.85
C ARG A 98 -10.08 9.38 0.08
N LEU A 99 -8.96 8.64 0.07
CA LEU A 99 -7.77 8.99 0.84
C LEU A 99 -7.09 10.22 0.25
N VAL A 100 -6.96 10.29 -1.07
CA VAL A 100 -6.37 11.45 -1.76
C VAL A 100 -7.17 12.71 -1.44
N ARG A 101 -8.49 12.63 -1.51
CA ARG A 101 -9.41 13.73 -1.24
C ARG A 101 -9.32 14.23 0.20
N THR A 102 -9.47 13.36 1.20
CA THR A 102 -9.41 13.79 2.61
C THR A 102 -8.06 14.45 2.97
N VAL A 103 -6.95 13.92 2.44
CA VAL A 103 -5.61 14.51 2.60
C VAL A 103 -5.54 15.91 1.98
N ALA A 104 -6.04 16.06 0.76
CA ALA A 104 -6.05 17.34 0.05
C ALA A 104 -6.97 18.37 0.71
N ASP A 105 -8.19 17.99 1.08
CA ASP A 105 -9.20 18.85 1.70
C ASP A 105 -8.74 19.36 3.06
N ALA A 106 -8.01 18.53 3.83
CA ALA A 106 -7.40 18.91 5.09
C ALA A 106 -6.10 19.72 4.94
N GLY A 107 -5.65 19.99 3.71
CA GLY A 107 -4.43 20.77 3.43
C GLY A 107 -3.14 20.06 3.85
N ILE A 108 -3.16 18.73 3.97
CA ILE A 108 -1.98 17.95 4.35
C ILE A 108 -1.02 17.91 3.16
N ARG A 109 0.20 18.40 3.38
CA ARG A 109 1.24 18.43 2.34
C ARG A 109 1.85 17.04 2.14
N PRO A 110 2.28 16.71 0.91
CA PRO A 110 3.12 15.53 0.66
C PRO A 110 4.35 15.53 1.58
N GLY A 111 4.70 14.36 2.13
CA GLY A 111 5.81 14.17 3.06
C GLY A 111 5.51 14.61 4.51
N SER A 112 4.26 14.96 4.83
CA SER A 112 3.83 15.30 6.19
C SER A 112 3.57 14.02 7.03
N ASN A 113 2.43 13.94 7.70
CA ASN A 113 2.12 12.94 8.71
C ASN A 113 1.08 11.90 8.28
N VAL A 114 0.69 11.86 7.00
CA VAL A 114 -0.14 10.78 6.44
C VAL A 114 0.71 9.88 5.55
N TYR A 115 0.58 8.58 5.76
CA TYR A 115 1.29 7.52 5.04
C TYR A 115 0.28 6.59 4.37
N ALA A 116 0.55 6.24 3.12
CA ALA A 116 -0.23 5.31 2.32
C ALA A 116 0.45 3.93 2.35
N GLU A 117 -0.18 2.93 2.94
CA GLU A 117 0.38 1.58 3.07
C GLU A 117 -0.28 0.61 2.08
N LEU A 118 0.54 -0.24 1.47
CA LEU A 118 0.18 -1.02 0.29
C LEU A 118 -0.39 -2.42 0.57
N GLY A 119 -0.08 -3.07 1.69
CA GLY A 119 -0.58 -4.40 2.11
C GLY A 119 -1.21 -5.28 1.02
N SER A 120 -2.48 -5.62 1.22
CA SER A 120 -3.30 -6.31 0.23
C SER A 120 -3.60 -5.48 -1.03
N THR A 121 -3.51 -4.15 -0.99
CA THR A 121 -3.70 -3.27 -2.15
C THR A 121 -2.74 -3.63 -3.29
N TRP A 122 -1.44 -3.76 -3.01
CA TRP A 122 -0.48 -4.16 -4.04
C TRP A 122 -0.75 -5.58 -4.54
N ARG A 123 -1.02 -6.52 -3.63
CA ARG A 123 -1.34 -7.91 -4.01
C ARG A 123 -2.49 -7.99 -5.03
N MET A 124 -3.52 -7.18 -4.85
CA MET A 124 -4.69 -7.17 -5.75
C MET A 124 -4.39 -6.45 -7.07
N LEU A 125 -3.58 -5.40 -7.05
CA LEU A 125 -3.21 -4.62 -8.23
C LEU A 125 -2.19 -5.30 -9.15
N MET A 126 -1.48 -6.35 -8.69
CA MET A 126 -0.53 -7.11 -9.52
C MET A 126 -1.14 -7.65 -10.82
N ALA A 127 -2.46 -7.91 -10.83
CA ALA A 127 -3.17 -8.40 -12.01
C ALA A 127 -3.69 -7.29 -12.94
N SER A 128 -3.66 -6.03 -12.51
CA SER A 128 -4.19 -4.87 -13.24
C SER A 128 -3.16 -3.73 -13.30
N PRO A 129 -2.15 -3.78 -14.20
CA PRO A 129 -1.09 -2.78 -14.28
C PRO A 129 -1.56 -1.34 -14.50
N ASP A 130 -2.64 -1.13 -15.25
CA ASP A 130 -3.20 0.22 -15.51
C ASP A 130 -3.81 0.81 -14.22
N GLU A 131 -4.60 0.02 -13.50
CA GLU A 131 -5.12 0.38 -12.18
C GLU A 131 -3.98 0.63 -11.18
N ALA A 132 -2.95 -0.21 -11.21
CA ALA A 132 -1.76 -0.03 -10.39
C ALA A 132 -1.07 1.31 -10.67
N ALA A 133 -0.96 1.71 -11.94
CA ALA A 133 -0.35 2.97 -12.33
C ALA A 133 -1.16 4.17 -11.81
N HIS A 134 -2.49 4.08 -11.86
CA HIS A 134 -3.37 5.07 -11.25
C HIS A 134 -3.20 5.17 -9.73
N VAL A 135 -3.24 4.03 -9.03
CA VAL A 135 -3.09 4.02 -7.56
C VAL A 135 -1.74 4.59 -7.14
N PHE A 136 -0.62 4.10 -7.69
CA PHE A 136 0.70 4.63 -7.34
C PHE A 136 0.85 6.11 -7.71
N GLY A 137 0.40 6.50 -8.90
CA GLY A 137 0.46 7.89 -9.35
C GLY A 137 -0.28 8.84 -8.41
N LYS A 138 -1.52 8.48 -8.04
CA LYS A 138 -2.34 9.25 -7.09
C LYS A 138 -1.71 9.33 -5.70
N LEU A 139 -1.22 8.21 -5.16
CA LEU A 139 -0.59 8.17 -3.84
C LEU A 139 0.71 8.97 -3.78
N LEU A 140 1.56 8.87 -4.81
CA LEU A 140 2.81 9.63 -4.88
C LEU A 140 2.55 11.14 -4.93
N ILE A 141 1.49 11.58 -5.62
CA ILE A 141 1.08 12.99 -5.63
C ILE A 141 0.52 13.41 -4.26
N ALA A 142 -0.35 12.59 -3.67
CA ALA A 142 -1.08 12.96 -2.45
C ALA A 142 -0.20 12.98 -1.20
N VAL A 143 0.59 11.92 -0.97
CA VAL A 143 1.39 11.78 0.26
C VAL A 143 2.89 11.93 0.01
N GLY A 144 3.36 11.91 -1.24
CA GLY A 144 4.79 12.01 -1.56
C GLY A 144 5.54 10.68 -1.48
N GLU A 145 6.66 10.60 -2.20
CA GLU A 145 7.48 9.38 -2.31
C GLU A 145 8.06 8.87 -0.97
N ASP A 146 8.23 9.76 0.01
CA ASP A 146 8.75 9.41 1.34
C ASP A 146 7.69 8.81 2.27
N ASN A 147 6.40 8.85 1.90
CA ASN A 147 5.30 8.42 2.75
C ASN A 147 4.42 7.31 2.14
N VAL A 148 4.85 6.69 1.04
CA VAL A 148 4.26 5.43 0.57
C VAL A 148 5.03 4.26 1.21
N LEU A 149 4.32 3.35 1.88
CA LEU A 149 4.88 2.25 2.66
C LEU A 149 4.56 0.90 2.02
N TRP A 150 5.57 0.03 1.97
CA TRP A 150 5.38 -1.36 1.65
C TRP A 150 4.74 -2.13 2.80
N GLY A 151 3.80 -2.99 2.46
CA GLY A 151 3.41 -4.12 3.28
C GLY A 151 2.91 -5.26 2.42
N THR A 152 2.90 -6.44 3.02
CA THR A 152 2.82 -7.71 2.28
C THR A 152 1.54 -8.47 2.52
N ASP A 153 0.93 -8.25 3.70
CA ASP A 153 -0.18 -9.05 4.20
C ASP A 153 0.04 -10.57 4.07
N SER A 154 1.29 -11.00 4.28
CA SER A 154 1.75 -12.38 4.11
C SER A 154 1.03 -13.41 4.98
N ILE A 155 0.33 -12.97 6.03
CA ILE A 155 -0.58 -13.85 6.78
C ILE A 155 -1.69 -14.43 5.88
N TRP A 156 -2.10 -13.70 4.84
CA TRP A 156 -3.13 -14.10 3.88
C TRP A 156 -2.56 -14.74 2.62
N TYR A 157 -1.35 -14.34 2.22
CA TYR A 157 -0.79 -14.68 0.90
C TYR A 157 0.46 -15.55 0.93
N GLY A 158 0.99 -15.86 2.12
CA GLY A 158 2.24 -16.58 2.27
C GLY A 158 3.46 -15.72 1.91
N SER A 159 4.49 -16.37 1.36
CA SER A 159 5.76 -15.70 1.03
C SER A 159 5.54 -14.55 0.02
N PRO A 160 5.99 -13.31 0.30
CA PRO A 160 5.73 -12.16 -0.56
C PRO A 160 6.72 -12.04 -1.73
N GLN A 161 7.44 -13.12 -2.06
CA GLN A 161 8.52 -13.08 -3.04
C GLN A 161 8.01 -12.65 -4.42
N ASP A 162 6.84 -13.13 -4.84
CA ASP A 162 6.18 -12.74 -6.08
C ASP A 162 5.76 -11.26 -6.08
N GLN A 163 5.20 -10.78 -4.97
CA GLN A 163 4.84 -9.37 -4.77
C GLN A 163 6.06 -8.47 -4.94
N ILE A 164 7.20 -8.83 -4.33
CA ILE A 164 8.45 -8.06 -4.42
C ILE A 164 8.98 -8.05 -5.86
N GLN A 165 8.99 -9.20 -6.55
CA GLN A 165 9.48 -9.26 -7.93
C GLN A 165 8.60 -8.46 -8.89
N ALA A 166 7.28 -8.57 -8.73
CA ALA A 166 6.33 -7.79 -9.52
C ALA A 166 6.53 -6.29 -9.29
N PHE A 167 6.65 -5.83 -8.04
CA PHE A 167 6.80 -4.41 -7.76
C PHE A 167 8.13 -3.84 -8.28
N ARG A 168 9.22 -4.61 -8.17
CA ARG A 168 10.52 -4.21 -8.73
C ARG A 168 10.46 -4.04 -10.25
N SER A 169 9.68 -4.87 -10.93
CA SER A 169 9.52 -4.85 -12.39
C SER A 169 8.49 -3.83 -12.87
N PHE A 170 7.50 -3.49 -12.04
CA PHE A 170 6.42 -2.59 -12.38
C PHE A 170 6.90 -1.16 -12.62
N GLU A 171 6.39 -0.49 -13.65
CA GLU A 171 6.70 0.89 -13.98
C GLU A 171 5.41 1.63 -14.39
N ILE A 172 5.30 2.91 -14.01
CA ILE A 172 4.28 3.80 -14.59
C ILE A 172 4.80 4.20 -15.97
N THR A 173 4.05 3.87 -17.03
CA THR A 173 4.47 4.12 -18.41
C THR A 173 4.63 5.62 -18.68
N ALA A 174 5.49 5.99 -19.63
CA ALA A 174 5.67 7.39 -20.03
C ALA A 174 4.34 8.04 -20.47
N GLU A 175 3.46 7.27 -21.11
CA GLU A 175 2.12 7.72 -21.48
C GLU A 175 1.29 8.12 -20.24
N PHE A 176 1.28 7.31 -19.19
CA PHE A 176 0.53 7.63 -17.97
C PHE A 176 1.15 8.81 -17.21
N GLN A 177 2.48 8.92 -17.22
CA GLN A 177 3.18 10.08 -16.67
C GLN A 177 2.77 11.37 -17.40
N GLU A 178 2.72 11.36 -18.73
CA GLU A 178 2.34 12.53 -19.54
C GLU A 178 0.85 12.87 -19.40
N ARG A 179 -0.04 11.87 -19.52
CA ARG A 179 -1.49 12.07 -19.53
C ARG A 179 -2.06 12.50 -18.18
N PHE A 180 -1.51 11.96 -17.09
CA PHE A 180 -2.07 12.15 -15.74
C PHE A 180 -1.13 12.90 -14.79
N GLY A 181 0.08 13.27 -15.23
CA GLY A 181 1.07 13.94 -14.40
C GLY A 181 1.69 13.05 -13.33
N TYR A 182 1.60 11.73 -13.48
CA TYR A 182 2.09 10.79 -12.48
C TYR A 182 3.63 10.79 -12.41
N PRO A 183 4.21 10.79 -11.20
CA PRO A 183 5.65 10.62 -11.05
C PRO A 183 6.12 9.26 -11.57
N ALA A 184 7.31 9.22 -12.18
CA ALA A 184 7.94 7.96 -12.54
C ALA A 184 8.30 7.13 -11.29
N LEU A 185 8.04 5.82 -11.30
CA LEU A 185 8.48 4.90 -10.24
C LEU A 185 9.96 4.54 -10.40
N THR A 186 10.84 5.47 -10.06
CA THR A 186 12.30 5.29 -10.16
C THR A 186 12.83 4.22 -9.20
N ALA A 187 14.07 3.76 -9.43
CA ALA A 187 14.73 2.82 -8.52
C ALA A 187 14.85 3.35 -7.07
N ASP A 188 15.04 4.65 -6.91
CA ASP A 188 15.15 5.31 -5.60
C ASP A 188 13.79 5.32 -4.89
N ILE A 189 12.71 5.68 -5.60
CA ILE A 189 11.35 5.64 -5.05
C ILE A 189 10.95 4.21 -4.68
N LYS A 190 11.26 3.23 -5.53
CA LYS A 190 11.01 1.80 -5.21
C LYS A 190 11.78 1.36 -3.96
N THR A 191 13.02 1.83 -3.78
CA THR A 191 13.84 1.54 -2.59
C THR A 191 13.23 2.18 -1.33
N LYS A 192 12.73 3.42 -1.46
CA LYS A 192 11.99 4.10 -0.40
C LYS A 192 10.77 3.31 0.04
N ILE A 193 9.90 2.94 -0.92
CA ILE A 193 8.68 2.18 -0.66
C ILE A 193 8.99 0.83 -0.03
N LEU A 194 9.92 0.05 -0.59
CA LEU A 194 10.25 -1.32 -0.14
C LEU A 194 10.84 -1.39 1.28
N GLY A 195 11.30 -0.28 1.86
CA GLY A 195 11.71 -0.31 3.26
C GLY A 195 12.33 0.95 3.82
N ALA A 196 12.92 1.84 3.02
CA ALA A 196 13.61 3.00 3.59
C ALA A 196 12.64 3.98 4.29
N ASN A 197 11.41 4.11 3.78
CA ASN A 197 10.36 4.94 4.40
C ASN A 197 9.95 4.39 5.77
N ALA A 198 9.70 3.08 5.86
CA ALA A 198 9.37 2.42 7.12
C ALA A 198 10.55 2.49 8.11
N ALA A 199 11.78 2.27 7.64
CA ALA A 199 12.97 2.38 8.47
C ALA A 199 13.11 3.76 9.11
N ARG A 200 12.96 4.83 8.30
CA ARG A 200 12.95 6.23 8.78
C ARG A 200 11.84 6.47 9.81
N LEU A 201 10.61 6.05 9.49
CA LEU A 201 9.45 6.26 10.34
C LEU A 201 9.61 5.59 11.72
N TYR A 202 10.12 4.36 11.75
CA TYR A 202 10.28 3.59 12.98
C TYR A 202 11.64 3.81 13.68
N GLY A 203 12.49 4.70 13.16
CA GLY A 203 13.83 4.94 13.72
C GLY A 203 14.73 3.71 13.68
N VAL A 204 14.54 2.85 12.67
CA VAL A 204 15.35 1.65 12.45
C VAL A 204 16.51 2.01 11.51
N ASP A 205 17.74 1.85 11.98
CA ASP A 205 18.92 1.93 11.12
C ASP A 205 19.05 0.65 10.29
N PRO A 206 18.87 0.70 8.96
CA PRO A 206 19.01 -0.49 8.13
C PRO A 206 20.44 -1.02 8.20
N LEU A 207 20.59 -2.33 8.40
CA LEU A 207 21.89 -2.97 8.29
C LEU A 207 22.36 -2.89 6.82
N THR A 208 23.37 -2.07 6.57
CA THR A 208 23.98 -1.90 5.24
C THR A 208 25.09 -2.91 4.96
N ALA A 209 25.31 -3.85 5.89
CA ALA A 209 26.31 -4.91 5.73
C ALA A 209 26.03 -5.66 4.41
N PRO A 210 27.00 -5.71 3.47
CA PRO A 210 26.77 -6.36 2.21
C PRO A 210 26.64 -7.87 2.45
N CYS A 211 25.46 -8.43 2.18
CA CYS A 211 25.26 -9.87 2.09
C CYS A 211 26.02 -10.39 0.85
N ARG A 212 27.31 -10.67 1.01
CA ARG A 212 28.15 -11.25 -0.03
C ARG A 212 28.03 -12.76 0.05
N PHE A 213 27.24 -13.31 -0.85
CA PHE A 213 27.26 -14.73 -1.14
C PHE A 213 28.14 -14.97 -2.36
N GLU A 214 29.07 -15.92 -2.26
CA GLU A 214 29.79 -16.44 -3.41
C GLU A 214 28.80 -17.07 -4.41
N PRO A 215 29.04 -17.02 -5.73
CA PRO A 215 28.12 -17.59 -6.71
C PRO A 215 27.77 -19.07 -6.44
N ALA A 216 28.76 -19.85 -5.99
CA ALA A 216 28.57 -21.24 -5.59
C ALA A 216 27.65 -21.37 -4.36
N GLU A 217 27.84 -20.52 -3.35
CA GLU A 217 27.03 -20.47 -2.14
C GLU A 217 25.59 -20.08 -2.44
N ARG A 218 25.34 -19.11 -3.34
CA ARG A 218 23.97 -18.79 -3.80
C ARG A 218 23.30 -19.96 -4.50
N SER A 219 24.06 -20.67 -5.34
CA SER A 219 23.56 -21.84 -6.08
C SER A 219 23.20 -22.97 -5.12
N SER A 220 24.08 -23.24 -4.16
CA SER A 220 23.84 -24.22 -3.09
C SER A 220 22.68 -23.82 -2.20
N LEU A 221 22.54 -22.56 -1.77
CA LEU A 221 21.40 -22.09 -0.96
C LEU A 221 20.06 -22.18 -1.71
N ARG A 222 20.06 -21.89 -3.03
CA ARG A 222 18.87 -22.08 -3.88
C ARG A 222 18.49 -23.55 -4.08
N GLN A 223 19.47 -24.45 -4.05
CA GLN A 223 19.26 -25.89 -4.17
C GLN A 223 18.93 -26.57 -2.83
N ALA A 224 19.50 -26.08 -1.73
CA ALA A 224 19.37 -26.61 -0.38
C ALA A 224 18.21 -26.01 0.42
N GLY A 225 17.64 -24.88 -0.04
CA GLY A 225 16.49 -24.25 0.60
C GLY A 225 15.25 -25.14 0.53
N GLU A 226 14.91 -25.77 1.66
CA GLU A 226 13.65 -26.49 1.89
C GLU A 226 12.40 -25.56 1.88
N LEU A 227 12.58 -24.25 1.69
CA LEU A 227 11.53 -23.26 1.52
C LEU A 227 11.35 -22.96 0.02
N ASP A 228 10.39 -23.64 -0.60
CA ASP A 228 10.02 -23.39 -1.99
C ASP A 228 9.20 -22.11 -2.11
N HIS A 229 9.78 -21.07 -2.73
CA HIS A 229 9.11 -19.79 -3.02
C HIS A 229 8.40 -19.79 -4.37
N ARG A 230 8.19 -20.96 -4.98
CA ARG A 230 7.49 -21.10 -6.26
C ARG A 230 6.02 -20.70 -6.11
N THR A 231 5.63 -19.62 -6.75
CA THR A 231 4.25 -19.42 -7.18
C THR A 231 3.97 -20.45 -8.29
N TYR A 232 3.03 -21.36 -8.07
CA TYR A 232 2.68 -22.40 -9.04
C TYR A 232 1.93 -21.77 -10.22
N GLY A 233 2.47 -21.92 -11.43
CA GLY A 233 1.91 -21.39 -12.66
C GLY A 233 2.75 -21.74 -13.89
N PRO A 234 2.29 -21.42 -15.12
CA PRO A 234 3.02 -21.73 -16.34
C PRO A 234 4.33 -20.93 -16.42
N VAL A 235 5.48 -21.60 -16.34
CA VAL A 235 6.80 -20.94 -16.36
C VAL A 235 7.46 -20.93 -17.73
N ARG A 236 7.02 -21.79 -18.67
CA ARG A 236 7.53 -21.79 -20.04
C ARG A 236 6.56 -21.03 -20.91
N ARG A 237 7.08 -20.28 -21.88
CA ARG A 237 6.29 -19.54 -22.88
C ARG A 237 5.18 -20.40 -23.50
N ARG A 238 5.45 -21.67 -23.80
CA ARG A 238 4.45 -22.60 -24.34
C ARG A 238 3.28 -22.83 -23.38
N ASP A 239 3.57 -22.94 -22.08
CA ASP A 239 2.59 -23.25 -21.05
C ASP A 239 1.76 -21.98 -20.76
N ILE A 240 2.40 -20.79 -20.79
CA ILE A 240 1.72 -19.48 -20.69
C ILE A 240 0.76 -19.29 -21.87
N ILE A 241 1.22 -19.57 -23.10
CA ILE A 241 0.39 -19.46 -24.30
C ILE A 241 -0.76 -20.47 -24.25
N ALA A 242 -0.52 -21.69 -23.77
CA ALA A 242 -1.57 -22.69 -23.63
C ALA A 242 -2.65 -22.25 -22.63
N THR A 243 -2.27 -21.77 -21.45
CA THR A 243 -3.22 -21.23 -20.46
C THR A 243 -3.97 -20.02 -21.00
N PHE A 244 -3.28 -19.09 -21.66
CA PHE A 244 -3.90 -17.92 -22.28
C PHE A 244 -4.94 -18.30 -23.35
N LEU A 245 -4.64 -19.27 -24.22
CA LEU A 245 -5.57 -19.74 -25.25
C LEU A 245 -6.77 -20.52 -24.68
N ASP A 246 -6.58 -21.23 -23.57
CA ASP A 246 -7.66 -21.92 -22.85
C ASP A 246 -8.65 -20.92 -22.25
N GLU A 247 -8.14 -19.84 -21.64
CA GLU A 247 -8.97 -18.76 -21.07
C GLU A 247 -9.56 -17.83 -22.14
N HIS A 248 -8.96 -17.77 -23.33
CA HIS A 248 -9.37 -16.91 -24.44
C HIS A 248 -9.61 -17.72 -25.73
N PRO A 249 -10.61 -18.64 -25.74
CA PRO A 249 -10.84 -19.57 -26.86
C PRO A 249 -11.20 -18.88 -28.19
N TRP A 250 -11.51 -17.59 -28.16
CA TRP A 250 -11.79 -16.77 -29.33
C TRP A 250 -10.53 -16.26 -30.05
N ILE A 251 -9.34 -16.31 -29.42
CA ILE A 251 -8.08 -15.94 -30.05
C ILE A 251 -7.56 -17.13 -30.87
N ARG A 252 -7.54 -16.99 -32.20
CA ARG A 252 -6.92 -18.00 -33.08
C ARG A 252 -5.41 -17.83 -33.05
N PRO A 253 -4.61 -18.90 -32.83
CA PRO A 253 -3.17 -18.79 -32.86
C PRO A 253 -2.71 -18.28 -34.24
N PHE A 254 -1.86 -17.26 -34.24
CA PHE A 254 -1.16 -16.82 -35.45
C PHE A 254 -0.39 -18.03 -36.01
N ARG A 255 -0.69 -18.42 -37.25
CA ARG A 255 0.04 -19.47 -37.98
C ARG A 255 1.44 -19.02 -38.31
#